data_AF-A0A7S2R3P5-F1
#
_entry.id   AF-A0A7S2R3P5-F1
#
_cell.length_a   1.000
_cell.length_b   1.000
_cell.length_c   1.000
_cell.angle_alpha   90.00
_cell.angle_beta   90.00
_cell.angle_gamma   90.00
#
_symmetry.space_group_name_H-M   'P 1'
#
loop_
_entity.id
_entity.type
_entity.pdbx_description
1 polymer ?
#
loop_
_entity_poly.entity_id
_entity_poly.type
_entity_poly.pdbx_seq_one_letter_code
_entity_poly.pdbx_strand_id
1 'polypeptide(L)'
;GKPVDSSMLKVIQPKKDLEIDGVDFPFNSSTPLYPEWNVASLVSVPNVVAEELQFALLDIENHANIGEKIHDCYIQNNCTQTEIYDTSDSCKEPCNNIDSETTCKSTPEIAFMAHVARTKGKYTGFRTTLSYMQLRNMQEETGYILKNTVNDAMECIRETNIYEAIVCPPGNFKKSKEEVENGCKEANLDCPANFTCICSPCVEAFDVDVF
;
A
#
# COMPACT_ATOMS: atom_id res chain seq x y z
N GLY A 1 4.04 -9.03 -17.00
CA GLY A 1 2.61 -9.28 -16.74
C GLY A 1 1.99 -8.08 -16.07
N LYS A 2 0.66 -7.99 -15.99
CA LYS A 2 0.00 -7.00 -15.12
C LYS A 2 0.30 -7.37 -13.65
N PRO A 3 0.68 -6.41 -12.79
CA PRO A 3 1.12 -6.71 -11.41
C PRO A 3 -0.01 -7.23 -10.51
N VAL A 4 -1.27 -7.13 -10.95
CA VAL A 4 -2.44 -7.68 -10.27
C VAL A 4 -3.30 -8.41 -11.30
N ASP A 5 -3.76 -9.60 -10.95
CA ASP A 5 -4.77 -10.30 -11.73
C ASP A 5 -6.13 -9.61 -11.54
N SER A 6 -6.54 -8.84 -12.56
CA SER A 6 -7.81 -8.13 -12.56
C SER A 6 -9.03 -9.05 -12.52
N SER A 7 -8.90 -10.32 -12.86
CA SER A 7 -9.99 -11.30 -12.78
C SER A 7 -10.35 -11.67 -11.33
N MET A 8 -9.41 -11.48 -10.39
CA MET A 8 -9.59 -11.74 -8.97
C MET A 8 -10.13 -10.53 -8.20
N LEU A 9 -10.22 -9.37 -8.84
CA LEU A 9 -10.72 -8.14 -8.24
C LEU A 9 -12.19 -7.92 -8.62
N LYS A 10 -13.02 -7.65 -7.60
CA LYS A 10 -14.38 -7.18 -7.83
C LYS A 10 -14.34 -5.71 -8.24
N VAL A 11 -14.50 -5.44 -9.54
CA VAL A 11 -14.65 -4.08 -10.06
C VAL A 11 -15.93 -3.48 -9.48
N ILE A 12 -15.79 -2.43 -8.66
CA ILE A 12 -16.93 -1.68 -8.15
C ILE A 12 -17.41 -0.79 -9.30
N GLN A 13 -18.63 -1.02 -9.77
CA GLN A 13 -19.24 -0.12 -10.74
C GLN A 13 -19.63 1.19 -10.04
N PRO A 14 -19.37 2.36 -10.66
CA PRO A 14 -19.85 3.62 -10.13
C PRO A 14 -21.35 3.56 -9.92
N LYS A 15 -21.78 4.05 -8.76
CA LYS A 15 -23.20 4.16 -8.48
C LYS A 15 -23.71 5.35 -9.30
N LYS A 16 -24.72 5.10 -10.13
CA LYS A 16 -25.36 6.15 -10.95
C LYS A 16 -25.74 7.32 -10.03
N ASP A 17 -25.38 8.54 -10.43
CA ASP A 17 -25.68 9.80 -9.72
C ASP A 17 -24.86 10.06 -8.43
N LEU A 18 -23.74 9.36 -8.23
CA LEU A 18 -22.78 9.70 -7.18
C LEU A 18 -21.63 10.51 -7.79
N GLU A 19 -21.66 11.83 -7.63
CA GLU A 19 -20.60 12.74 -8.09
C GLU A 19 -19.93 13.43 -6.89
N ILE A 20 -18.61 13.60 -6.96
CA ILE A 20 -17.84 14.49 -6.07
C ILE A 20 -17.25 15.57 -6.97
N ASP A 21 -17.64 16.83 -6.73
CA ASP A 21 -17.19 18.00 -7.51
C ASP A 21 -17.45 17.89 -9.02
N GLY A 22 -18.60 17.29 -9.40
CA GLY A 22 -19.00 17.11 -10.80
C GLY A 22 -18.26 15.98 -11.52
N VAL A 23 -17.56 15.11 -10.78
CA VAL A 23 -16.88 13.93 -11.31
C VAL A 23 -17.51 12.67 -10.72
N ASP A 24 -17.87 11.72 -11.59
CA ASP A 24 -18.44 10.42 -11.20
C ASP A 24 -17.55 9.69 -10.17
N PHE A 25 -18.17 9.20 -9.10
CA PHE A 25 -17.54 8.41 -8.05
C PHE A 25 -17.88 6.91 -8.17
N PRO A 26 -16.88 6.02 -8.06
CA PRO A 26 -15.46 6.32 -7.85
C PRO A 26 -14.79 6.88 -9.12
N PHE A 27 -13.81 7.77 -8.92
CA PHE A 27 -13.09 8.45 -10.00
C PHE A 27 -12.49 7.46 -11.00
N ASN A 28 -12.60 7.76 -12.30
CA ASN A 28 -12.04 6.93 -13.38
C ASN A 28 -10.49 7.01 -13.46
N SER A 29 -9.85 7.82 -12.61
CA SER A 29 -8.40 7.81 -12.41
C SER A 29 -8.06 6.88 -11.24
N SER A 30 -8.15 5.57 -11.49
CA SER A 30 -7.38 4.65 -10.66
C SER A 30 -5.93 4.80 -11.09
N THR A 31 -5.08 5.46 -10.29
CA THR A 31 -3.64 5.16 -10.30
C THR A 31 -3.54 3.64 -10.41
N PRO A 32 -2.75 3.06 -11.34
CA PRO A 32 -2.65 1.61 -11.43
C PRO A 32 -2.48 1.09 -10.01
N LEU A 33 -3.41 0.23 -9.57
CA LEU A 33 -3.36 -0.33 -8.22
C LEU A 33 -2.07 -1.14 -8.17
N TYR A 34 -1.02 -0.48 -7.70
CA TYR A 34 0.20 -1.12 -7.29
C TYR A 34 -0.10 -1.55 -5.86
N PRO A 35 -0.24 -2.86 -5.58
CA PRO A 35 -0.25 -3.35 -4.22
C PRO A 35 1.18 -3.22 -3.67
N GLU A 36 1.70 -2.00 -3.63
CA GLU A 36 2.96 -1.65 -2.99
C GLU A 36 2.63 -1.45 -1.52
N TRP A 37 2.60 -2.56 -0.79
CA TRP A 37 2.68 -2.50 0.66
C TRP A 37 4.13 -2.24 1.02
N ASN A 38 4.38 -1.13 1.71
CA ASN A 38 5.70 -0.85 2.24
C ASN A 38 6.07 -1.96 3.22
N VAL A 39 7.11 -2.73 2.87
CA VAL A 39 7.73 -3.67 3.79
C VAL A 39 8.77 -2.88 4.57
N ALA A 40 8.59 -2.79 5.88
CA ALA A 40 9.55 -2.19 6.80
C ALA A 40 9.80 -3.13 7.97
N SER A 41 11.06 -3.21 8.42
CA SER A 41 11.39 -3.91 9.66
C SER A 41 11.31 -2.95 10.84
N LEU A 42 11.05 -3.48 12.04
CA LEU A 42 11.19 -2.71 13.27
C LEU A 42 12.66 -2.32 13.50
N VAL A 43 12.91 -1.20 14.16
CA VAL A 43 14.27 -0.71 14.49
C VAL A 43 15.05 -1.72 15.35
N SER A 44 14.36 -2.56 16.10
CA SER A 44 14.94 -3.63 16.92
C SER A 44 15.37 -4.87 16.12
N VAL A 45 14.95 -4.99 14.85
CA VAL A 45 15.34 -6.11 13.99
C VAL A 45 16.72 -5.82 13.40
N PRO A 46 17.70 -6.73 13.55
CA PRO A 46 19.01 -6.56 12.94
C PRO A 46 18.92 -6.38 11.42
N ASN A 47 19.74 -5.49 10.85
CA ASN A 47 19.74 -5.19 9.42
C ASN A 47 19.89 -6.44 8.54
N VAL A 48 20.73 -7.39 8.95
CA VAL A 48 20.94 -8.65 8.22
C VAL A 48 19.64 -9.45 8.12
N VAL A 49 18.84 -9.52 9.20
CA VAL A 49 17.56 -10.23 9.19
C VAL A 49 16.55 -9.52 8.31
N ALA A 50 16.53 -8.18 8.35
CA ALA A 50 15.65 -7.37 7.52
C ALA A 50 15.98 -7.52 6.02
N GLU A 51 17.26 -7.62 5.68
CA GLU A 51 17.75 -7.82 4.32
C GLU A 51 17.38 -9.21 3.80
N GLU A 52 17.67 -10.26 4.57
CA GLU A 52 17.31 -11.64 4.20
C GLU A 52 15.79 -11.83 4.05
N LEU A 53 14.99 -11.18 4.91
CA LEU A 53 13.54 -11.20 4.79
C LEU A 53 13.06 -10.53 3.50
N GLN A 54 13.68 -9.41 3.10
CA GLN A 54 13.35 -8.74 1.84
C GLN A 54 13.69 -9.62 0.64
N PHE A 55 14.86 -10.27 0.64
CA PHE A 55 15.20 -11.24 -0.40
C PHE A 55 14.20 -12.40 -0.46
N ALA A 56 13.83 -12.96 0.69
CA ALA A 56 12.83 -14.02 0.75
C ALA A 56 11.46 -13.59 0.20
N LEU A 57 11.03 -12.35 0.46
CA LEU A 57 9.79 -11.81 -0.08
C LEU A 57 9.86 -11.63 -1.60
N LEU A 58 10.98 -11.14 -2.14
CA LEU A 58 11.17 -11.01 -3.59
C LEU A 58 11.17 -12.38 -4.28
N ASP A 59 11.70 -13.41 -3.61
CA ASP A 59 11.73 -14.78 -4.14
C ASP A 59 10.37 -15.50 -4.10
N ILE A 60 9.37 -14.99 -3.36
CA ILE A 60 8.04 -15.61 -3.24
C ILE A 60 7.37 -15.83 -4.59
N GLU A 61 7.49 -14.89 -5.53
CA GLU A 61 6.88 -15.05 -6.87
C GLU A 61 7.47 -16.27 -7.59
N ASN A 62 8.78 -16.41 -7.56
CA ASN A 62 9.50 -17.52 -8.18
C ASN A 62 9.07 -18.86 -7.54
N HIS A 63 9.04 -18.91 -6.21
CA HIS A 63 8.58 -20.09 -5.48
C HIS A 63 7.11 -20.42 -5.77
N ALA A 64 6.23 -19.42 -5.81
CA ALA A 64 4.80 -19.62 -6.03
C ALA A 64 4.48 -20.12 -7.45
N ASN A 65 5.26 -19.70 -8.46
CA ASN A 65 5.12 -20.20 -9.83
C ASN A 65 5.45 -21.69 -9.94
N ILE A 66 6.47 -22.16 -9.20
CA ILE A 66 6.78 -23.59 -9.07
C ILE A 66 5.65 -24.29 -8.30
N GLY A 67 5.20 -23.68 -7.19
CA GLY A 67 4.14 -24.22 -6.34
C GLY A 67 2.80 -24.41 -7.04
N GLU A 68 2.48 -23.58 -8.02
CA GLU A 68 1.29 -23.74 -8.87
C GLU A 68 1.35 -25.03 -9.68
N LYS A 69 2.48 -25.35 -10.31
CA LYS A 69 2.66 -26.60 -11.04
C LYS A 69 2.59 -27.82 -10.13
N ILE A 70 3.14 -27.70 -8.92
CA ILE A 70 3.04 -28.74 -7.88
C ILE A 70 1.58 -28.91 -7.46
N HIS A 71 0.84 -27.81 -7.27
CA HIS A 71 -0.58 -27.85 -6.91
C HIS A 71 -1.42 -28.54 -8.01
N ASP A 72 -1.17 -28.23 -9.28
CA ASP A 72 -1.84 -28.85 -10.41
C ASP A 72 -1.55 -30.37 -10.48
N CYS A 73 -0.31 -30.78 -10.20
CA CYS A 73 0.05 -32.19 -10.11
C CYS A 73 -0.71 -32.91 -9.00
N TYR A 74 -0.86 -32.28 -7.82
CA TYR A 74 -1.66 -32.86 -6.74
C TYR A 74 -3.14 -32.99 -7.12
N ILE A 75 -3.71 -32.00 -7.80
CA ILE A 75 -5.10 -32.07 -8.29
C ILE A 75 -5.27 -33.23 -9.28
N GLN A 76 -4.33 -33.41 -10.22
CA GLN A 76 -4.37 -34.49 -11.20
C GLN A 76 -4.30 -35.88 -10.56
N ASN A 77 -3.61 -36.00 -9.44
CA ASN A 77 -3.46 -37.26 -8.69
C ASN A 77 -4.50 -37.43 -7.57
N ASN A 78 -5.54 -36.58 -7.51
CA ASN A 78 -6.59 -36.59 -6.47
C ASN A 78 -6.05 -36.48 -5.03
N CYS A 79 -4.93 -35.77 -4.82
CA CYS A 79 -4.34 -35.55 -3.52
C CYS A 79 -4.97 -34.33 -2.81
N THR A 80 -5.15 -34.40 -1.49
CA THR A 80 -5.74 -33.31 -0.70
C THR A 80 -4.68 -32.39 -0.08
N GLN A 81 -5.01 -31.12 0.20
CA GLN A 81 -4.06 -30.15 0.79
C GLN A 81 -3.47 -30.59 2.15
N THR A 82 -4.16 -31.49 2.86
CA THR A 82 -3.73 -32.00 4.16
C THR A 82 -2.60 -33.03 4.04
N GLU A 83 -2.52 -33.73 2.91
CA GLU A 83 -1.51 -34.77 2.61
C GLU A 83 -0.14 -34.18 2.23
N ILE A 84 -0.06 -32.87 2.02
CA ILE A 84 1.17 -32.17 1.63
C ILE A 84 2.17 -32.10 2.81
N TYR A 85 1.65 -32.02 4.03
CA TYR A 85 2.44 -32.13 5.26
C TYR A 85 2.58 -33.57 5.76
N ASP A 86 1.82 -34.50 5.18
CA ASP A 86 1.88 -35.90 5.57
C ASP A 86 3.09 -36.58 4.91
N THR A 87 3.79 -37.41 5.66
CA THR A 87 5.01 -38.09 5.23
C THR A 87 4.73 -39.37 4.43
N SER A 88 3.46 -39.67 4.13
CA SER A 88 3.09 -40.86 3.37
C SER A 88 3.32 -40.66 1.86
N ASP A 89 4.24 -41.45 1.31
CA ASP A 89 4.92 -41.32 0.01
C ASP A 89 4.06 -41.30 -1.28
N SER A 90 2.74 -41.54 -1.26
CA SER A 90 2.00 -41.76 -2.52
C SER A 90 1.79 -40.51 -3.37
N CYS A 91 1.73 -39.33 -2.75
CA CYS A 91 1.45 -38.07 -3.46
C CYS A 91 2.72 -37.24 -3.73
N LYS A 92 3.78 -37.41 -2.92
CA LYS A 92 5.00 -36.58 -3.00
C LYS A 92 5.93 -37.00 -4.14
N GLU A 93 6.19 -38.29 -4.30
CA GLU A 93 7.12 -38.80 -5.31
C GLU A 93 6.85 -38.33 -6.75
N PRO A 94 5.61 -38.36 -7.28
CA PRO A 94 5.37 -37.97 -8.67
C PRO A 94 5.50 -36.45 -8.91
N CYS A 95 5.28 -35.62 -7.89
CA CYS A 95 5.23 -34.16 -8.03
C CYS A 95 6.53 -33.46 -7.58
N ASN A 96 7.45 -34.15 -6.89
CA ASN A 96 8.72 -33.59 -6.40
C ASN A 96 9.72 -33.25 -7.53
N ASN A 97 9.58 -33.83 -8.72
CA ASN A 97 10.47 -33.60 -9.86
C ASN A 97 9.95 -32.53 -10.84
N ILE A 98 8.87 -31.85 -10.49
CA ILE A 98 8.32 -30.78 -11.32
C ILE A 98 9.24 -29.57 -11.13
N ASP A 99 10.12 -29.39 -12.11
CA ASP A 99 10.98 -28.21 -12.30
C ASP A 99 12.29 -28.22 -11.51
N SER A 100 13.19 -29.16 -11.83
CA SER A 100 14.59 -29.12 -11.37
C SER A 100 15.41 -27.98 -11.98
N GLU A 101 14.86 -27.22 -12.92
CA GLU A 101 15.61 -26.22 -13.71
C GLU A 101 15.57 -24.81 -13.14
N THR A 102 14.64 -24.46 -12.25
CA THR A 102 14.40 -23.03 -11.96
C THR A 102 14.92 -22.47 -10.64
N THR A 103 15.41 -23.24 -9.67
CA THR A 103 16.30 -22.70 -8.61
C THR A 103 16.75 -23.78 -7.63
N CYS A 104 18.05 -23.93 -7.37
CA CYS A 104 18.58 -24.76 -6.27
C CYS A 104 18.17 -24.28 -4.85
N LYS A 105 17.34 -23.22 -4.77
CA LYS A 105 16.87 -22.58 -3.54
C LYS A 105 15.42 -22.93 -3.18
N SER A 106 14.65 -23.54 -4.09
CA SER A 106 13.24 -23.84 -3.87
C SER A 106 13.05 -25.32 -3.54
N THR A 107 12.45 -25.65 -2.39
CA THR A 107 11.96 -27.00 -2.10
C THR A 107 10.48 -27.11 -2.48
N PRO A 108 9.94 -28.32 -2.72
CA PRO A 108 8.52 -28.52 -3.00
C PRO A 108 7.61 -27.91 -1.93
N GLU A 109 8.01 -28.00 -0.66
CA GLU A 109 7.26 -27.43 0.46
C GLU A 109 7.25 -25.90 0.43
N ILE A 110 8.42 -25.26 0.21
CA ILE A 110 8.52 -23.79 0.12
C ILE A 110 7.71 -23.27 -1.06
N ALA A 111 7.82 -23.94 -2.21
CA ALA A 111 7.08 -23.60 -3.42
C ALA A 111 5.57 -23.67 -3.18
N PHE A 112 5.09 -24.78 -2.59
CA PHE A 112 3.68 -24.95 -2.30
C PHE A 112 3.16 -23.93 -1.27
N MET A 113 3.91 -23.67 -0.20
CA MET A 113 3.56 -22.64 0.78
C MET A 113 3.48 -21.25 0.14
N ALA A 114 4.44 -20.91 -0.73
CA ALA A 114 4.44 -19.65 -1.46
C ALA A 114 3.22 -19.53 -2.38
N HIS A 115 2.83 -20.60 -3.08
CA HIS A 115 1.60 -20.63 -3.88
C HIS A 115 0.34 -20.40 -3.02
N VAL A 116 0.21 -21.10 -1.89
CA VAL A 116 -0.92 -20.92 -0.97
C VAL A 116 -0.96 -19.49 -0.42
N ALA A 117 0.20 -18.94 -0.04
CA ALA A 117 0.31 -17.57 0.45
C ALA A 117 -0.07 -16.55 -0.62
N ARG A 118 0.38 -16.74 -1.87
CA ARG A 118 0.03 -15.94 -3.06
C ARG A 118 -1.49 -15.93 -3.28
N THR A 119 -2.10 -17.11 -3.32
CA THR A 119 -3.53 -17.28 -3.56
C THR A 119 -4.39 -16.71 -2.42
N LYS A 120 -4.03 -16.95 -1.16
CA LYS A 120 -4.77 -16.41 0.00
C LYS A 120 -4.59 -14.91 0.16
N GLY A 121 -3.37 -14.41 -0.08
CA GLY A 121 -3.04 -12.99 0.02
C GLY A 121 -3.48 -12.17 -1.19
N LYS A 122 -3.91 -12.82 -2.28
CA LYS A 122 -4.35 -12.17 -3.53
C LYS A 122 -3.30 -11.23 -4.12
N TYR A 123 -2.03 -11.58 -4.01
CA TYR A 123 -0.92 -10.84 -4.60
C TYR A 123 -0.27 -11.68 -5.70
N THR A 124 0.33 -11.05 -6.72
CA THR A 124 1.08 -11.77 -7.76
C THR A 124 2.52 -12.04 -7.32
N GLY A 125 3.11 -11.14 -6.54
CA GLY A 125 4.50 -11.20 -6.06
C GLY A 125 4.86 -9.97 -5.25
N PHE A 126 6.11 -9.90 -4.78
CA PHE A 126 6.69 -8.69 -4.17
C PHE A 126 7.68 -8.08 -5.14
N ARG A 127 7.70 -6.75 -5.19
CA ARG A 127 8.69 -6.01 -5.96
C ARG A 127 9.17 -4.82 -5.14
N THR A 128 10.40 -4.40 -5.37
CA THR A 128 10.88 -3.11 -4.88
C THR A 128 10.03 -2.00 -5.50
N THR A 129 9.68 -0.98 -4.72
CA THR A 129 8.94 0.17 -5.24
C THR A 129 9.73 0.81 -6.39
N LEU A 130 9.07 1.13 -7.50
CA LEU A 130 9.75 1.61 -8.72
C LEU A 130 10.32 3.03 -8.54
N SER A 131 9.79 3.78 -7.57
CA SER A 131 10.52 4.80 -6.83
C SER A 131 9.61 5.26 -5.68
N TYR A 132 10.18 5.44 -4.50
CA TYR A 132 9.48 6.16 -3.42
C TYR A 132 9.25 7.63 -3.77
N MET A 133 9.67 8.13 -4.94
CA MET A 133 9.51 9.54 -5.30
C MET A 133 8.04 9.93 -5.40
N GLN A 134 7.15 9.10 -5.93
CA GLN A 134 5.73 9.46 -6.00
C GLN A 134 5.08 9.48 -4.62
N LEU A 135 5.40 8.50 -3.77
CA LEU A 135 4.91 8.46 -2.39
C LEU A 135 5.48 9.62 -1.56
N ARG A 136 6.78 9.89 -1.72
CA ARG A 136 7.49 10.99 -1.07
C ARG A 136 6.94 12.34 -1.53
N ASN A 137 6.73 12.54 -2.83
CA ASN A 137 6.13 13.76 -3.38
C ASN A 137 4.74 13.96 -2.79
N MET A 138 3.92 12.90 -2.72
CA MET A 138 2.61 12.97 -2.05
C MET A 138 2.76 13.34 -0.58
N GLN A 139 3.68 12.72 0.17
CA GLN A 139 3.92 13.03 1.59
C GLN A 139 4.49 14.45 1.81
N GLU A 140 5.28 14.99 0.88
CA GLU A 140 5.77 16.37 0.88
C GLU A 140 4.66 17.37 0.55
N GLU A 141 3.89 17.11 -0.51
CA GLU A 141 2.75 17.95 -0.93
C GLU A 141 1.65 18.01 0.12
N THR A 142 1.44 16.91 0.85
CA THR A 142 0.46 16.83 1.96
C THR A 142 1.02 17.29 3.30
N GLY A 143 2.31 17.69 3.35
CA GLY A 143 2.93 18.24 4.57
C GLY A 143 3.29 17.22 5.65
N TYR A 144 3.20 15.91 5.38
CA TYR A 144 3.56 14.87 6.35
C TYR A 144 5.06 14.81 6.63
N ILE A 145 5.86 15.15 5.63
CA ILE A 145 7.32 15.26 5.73
C ILE A 145 7.76 16.59 5.13
N LEU A 146 8.62 17.33 5.83
CA LEU A 146 9.30 18.49 5.25
C LEU A 146 10.81 18.30 5.33
N LYS A 147 11.50 18.97 4.41
CA LYS A 147 12.95 19.07 4.43
C LYS A 147 13.36 20.08 5.49
N ASN A 148 14.10 19.64 6.50
CA ASN A 148 14.67 20.51 7.51
C ASN A 148 15.79 21.35 6.88
N THR A 149 15.67 22.66 6.96
CA THR A 149 16.56 23.63 6.31
C THR A 149 17.97 23.69 6.90
N VAL A 150 18.19 23.08 8.07
CA VAL A 150 19.47 23.11 8.80
C VAL A 150 20.35 21.92 8.44
N ASN A 151 19.77 20.72 8.36
CA ASN A 151 20.49 19.47 8.14
C ASN A 151 20.18 18.81 6.79
N ASP A 152 19.29 19.41 6.00
CA ASP A 152 18.84 18.92 4.70
C ASP A 152 18.14 17.54 4.75
N ALA A 153 17.77 17.07 5.95
CA ALA A 153 17.10 15.79 6.17
C ALA A 153 15.58 15.92 6.02
N MET A 154 14.93 14.86 5.53
CA MET A 154 13.47 14.76 5.53
C MET A 154 13.00 14.32 6.91
N GLU A 155 12.19 15.15 7.56
CA GLU A 155 11.69 14.90 8.92
C GLU A 155 10.16 14.85 8.90
N CYS A 156 9.59 13.85 9.59
CA CYS A 156 8.14 13.80 9.81
C CYS A 156 7.76 14.88 10.82
N ILE A 157 6.86 15.77 10.46
CA ILE A 157 6.41 16.78 11.40
C ILE A 157 5.25 16.20 12.21
N ARG A 158 5.53 15.88 13.48
CA ARG A 158 4.49 15.57 14.46
C ARG A 158 4.17 16.83 15.21
N GLU A 159 3.25 17.60 14.66
CA GLU A 159 2.83 18.84 15.29
C GLU A 159 1.81 18.51 16.38
N THR A 160 2.02 19.04 17.58
CA THR A 160 1.12 18.83 18.72
C THR A 160 -0.17 19.64 18.59
N ASN A 161 -0.17 20.66 17.75
CA ASN A 161 -1.28 21.57 17.55
C ASN A 161 -1.84 21.42 16.13
N ILE A 162 -3.16 21.24 16.04
CA ILE A 162 -3.87 21.03 14.79
C ILE A 162 -3.72 22.22 13.83
N TYR A 163 -3.60 23.44 14.37
CA TYR A 163 -3.40 24.63 13.54
C TYR A 163 -2.07 24.54 12.81
N GLU A 164 -1.01 24.21 13.52
CA GLU A 164 0.33 24.19 12.95
C GLU A 164 0.38 23.12 11.82
N ALA A 165 -0.26 21.96 12.01
CA ALA A 165 -0.31 20.85 11.04
C ALA A 165 -1.02 21.16 9.70
N ILE A 166 -1.72 22.29 9.59
CA ILE A 166 -2.38 22.71 8.36
C ILE A 166 -1.33 23.16 7.34
N VAL A 167 -1.32 22.46 6.20
CA VAL A 167 -0.56 22.83 5.00
C VAL A 167 -1.51 23.28 3.90
N CYS A 168 -1.26 24.47 3.35
CA CYS A 168 -2.05 25.03 2.26
C CYS A 168 -1.43 24.71 0.91
N PRO A 169 -2.24 24.45 -0.13
CA PRO A 169 -1.74 24.17 -1.47
C PRO A 169 -1.02 25.38 -2.08
N PRO A 170 -0.18 25.18 -3.12
CA PRO A 170 0.53 26.27 -3.79
C PRO A 170 -0.44 27.37 -4.25
N GLY A 171 -0.06 28.63 -4.04
CA GLY A 171 -0.92 29.78 -4.35
C GLY A 171 -2.00 30.09 -3.29
N ASN A 172 -1.99 29.37 -2.16
CA ASN A 172 -2.86 29.67 -1.02
C ASN A 172 -2.03 30.00 0.23
N PHE A 173 -2.54 30.91 1.06
CA PHE A 173 -1.98 31.25 2.36
C PHE A 173 -2.86 30.69 3.47
N LYS A 174 -2.21 30.32 4.57
CA LYS A 174 -2.88 29.88 5.79
C LYS A 174 -3.54 31.07 6.48
N LYS A 175 -4.83 30.96 6.79
CA LYS A 175 -5.55 31.95 7.59
C LYS A 175 -4.94 32.06 8.99
N SER A 176 -5.19 33.16 9.67
CA SER A 176 -4.74 33.34 11.06
C SER A 176 -5.34 32.26 11.97
N LYS A 177 -4.68 31.99 13.10
CA LYS A 177 -5.14 30.97 14.05
C LYS A 177 -6.57 31.20 14.52
N GLU A 178 -6.94 32.45 14.77
CA GLU A 178 -8.28 32.82 15.22
C GLU A 178 -9.35 32.57 14.13
N GLU A 179 -9.04 32.86 12.87
CA GLU A 179 -9.94 32.60 11.74
C GLU A 179 -10.12 31.09 11.50
N VAL A 180 -9.06 30.29 11.67
CA VAL A 180 -9.15 28.83 11.50
C VAL A 180 -9.98 28.20 12.62
N GLU A 181 -9.80 28.64 13.87
CA GLU A 181 -10.52 28.12 15.03
C GLU A 181 -12.01 28.52 15.02
N ASN A 182 -12.33 29.69 14.49
CA ASN A 182 -13.71 30.19 14.41
C ASN A 182 -14.40 29.95 13.06
N GLY A 183 -13.66 29.58 12.01
CA GLY A 183 -14.18 29.47 10.64
C GLY A 183 -15.38 28.52 10.49
N CYS A 184 -15.45 27.45 11.27
CA CYS A 184 -16.63 26.57 11.26
C CYS A 184 -17.88 27.24 11.85
N LYS A 185 -17.71 28.04 12.91
CA LYS A 185 -18.82 28.80 13.51
C LYS A 185 -19.31 29.88 12.55
N GLU A 186 -18.39 30.57 11.87
CA GLU A 186 -18.70 31.58 10.87
C GLU A 186 -19.43 30.99 9.65
N ALA A 187 -19.10 29.76 9.28
CA ALA A 187 -19.78 29.02 8.22
C ALA A 187 -21.11 28.37 8.65
N ASN A 188 -21.58 28.59 9.89
CA ASN A 188 -22.74 27.92 10.49
C ASN A 188 -22.66 26.37 10.43
N LEU A 189 -21.46 25.82 10.57
CA LEU A 189 -21.21 24.39 10.64
C LEU A 189 -20.91 23.99 12.09
N ASP A 190 -21.85 23.30 12.73
CA ASP A 190 -21.66 22.77 14.08
C ASP A 190 -20.79 21.52 14.07
N CYS A 191 -19.73 21.55 14.86
CA CYS A 191 -18.89 20.38 15.09
C CYS A 191 -19.58 19.38 16.04
N PRO A 192 -19.61 18.07 15.70
CA PRO A 192 -20.06 17.04 16.62
C PRO A 192 -19.26 17.03 17.93
N ALA A 193 -19.91 16.66 19.04
CA ALA A 193 -19.26 16.59 20.35
C ALA A 193 -18.03 15.65 20.32
N ASN A 194 -16.91 16.11 20.89
CA ASN A 194 -15.59 15.47 20.92
C ASN A 194 -14.79 15.47 19.60
N PHE A 195 -15.21 16.23 18.58
CA PHE A 195 -14.42 16.42 17.36
C PHE A 195 -13.92 17.87 17.26
N THR A 196 -12.70 18.03 16.73
CA THR A 196 -12.14 19.32 16.33
C THR A 196 -12.31 19.44 14.82
N CYS A 197 -13.17 20.34 14.33
CA CYS A 197 -13.27 20.60 12.90
C CYS A 197 -12.46 21.82 12.50
N ILE A 198 -12.02 21.80 11.26
CA ILE A 198 -11.30 22.89 10.60
C ILE A 198 -12.06 23.19 9.31
N CYS A 199 -12.46 24.45 9.11
CA CYS A 199 -13.24 24.86 7.95
C CYS A 199 -12.50 25.94 7.17
N SER A 200 -12.23 25.71 5.89
CA SER A 200 -11.55 26.65 4.99
C SER A 200 -10.29 27.30 5.61
N PRO A 201 -9.26 26.51 5.97
CA PRO A 201 -8.10 27.04 6.67
C PRO A 201 -7.13 27.83 5.76
N CYS A 202 -7.38 27.83 4.45
CA CYS A 202 -6.53 28.44 3.44
C CYS A 202 -7.31 29.47 2.62
N VAL A 203 -6.65 30.54 2.19
CA VAL A 203 -7.17 31.58 1.28
C VAL A 203 -6.28 31.68 0.05
N GLU A 204 -6.86 31.98 -1.11
CA GLU A 204 -6.07 32.18 -2.33
C GLU A 204 -5.25 33.48 -2.25
N ALA A 205 -4.04 33.45 -2.81
CA ALA A 205 -3.09 34.56 -2.78
C ALA A 205 -3.58 35.86 -3.45
N PHE A 206 -4.67 35.81 -4.21
CA PHE A 206 -5.27 36.97 -4.87
C PHE A 206 -6.32 37.69 -4.02
N ASP A 207 -6.72 37.12 -2.87
CA ASP A 207 -7.77 37.66 -1.98
C ASP A 207 -7.21 38.47 -0.80
N VAL A 208 -5.89 38.62 -0.70
CA VAL A 208 -5.26 39.46 0.33
C VAL A 208 -5.10 40.88 -0.21
N ASP A 209 -6.10 41.71 0.03
CA ASP A 209 -5.94 43.17 -0.04
C ASP A 209 -4.88 43.57 0.98
N VAL A 210 -3.69 43.91 0.48
CA VAL A 210 -2.61 44.49 1.27
C VAL A 210 -3.08 45.87 1.75
N PHE A 211 -3.49 45.96 3.01
CA PHE A 211 -3.64 47.22 3.76
C PHE A 211 -2.47 47.39 4.74
#